data_AF-A0A329SIX9-F1
#
_entry.id   AF-A0A329SIX9-F1
#
_cell.length_a   1.000
_cell.length_b   1.000
_cell.length_c   1.000
_cell.angle_alpha   90.00
_cell.angle_beta   90.00
_cell.angle_gamma   90.00
#
_symmetry.space_group_name_H-M   'P 1'
#
loop_
_entity.id
_entity.type
_entity.pdbx_description
1 polymer ?
#
loop_
_entity_poly.entity_id
_entity_poly.type
_entity_poly.pdbx_seq_one_letter_code
_entity_poly.pdbx_strand_id
1 'polypeptide(L)'
;MYDPIENCFSSLQAHINDCLALMKDEMNNPVLTMNGEPISKTEARMQLLERAAHVCMTKITQRMVQKLEVHVSKFVSAAVRMEDMVYGA
;
A
#
# COMPACT_ATOMS: atom_id res chain seq x y z
N MET A 1 -9.76 9.63 16.52
CA MET A 1 -9.70 8.15 16.28
C MET A 1 -9.12 7.91 14.88
N TYR A 2 -8.01 7.17 14.73
CA TYR A 2 -7.39 6.95 13.40
C TYR A 2 -8.36 6.20 12.47
N ASP A 3 -8.48 6.69 11.24
CA ASP A 3 -9.25 6.03 10.18
C ASP A 3 -8.69 4.61 9.95
N PRO A 4 -9.50 3.55 10.10
CA PRO A 4 -9.11 2.18 9.78
C PRO A 4 -8.53 2.02 8.37
N ILE A 5 -8.93 2.88 7.43
CA ILE A 5 -8.36 3.01 6.07
C ILE A 5 -6.90 3.44 6.19
N GLU A 6 -6.64 4.61 6.80
CA GLU A 6 -5.29 5.12 6.97
C GLU A 6 -4.40 4.13 7.73
N ASN A 7 -4.90 3.52 8.80
CA ASN A 7 -4.12 2.54 9.56
C ASN A 7 -3.73 1.32 8.71
N CYS A 8 -4.60 0.87 7.80
CA CYS A 8 -4.30 -0.24 6.89
C CYS A 8 -3.22 0.15 5.89
N PHE A 9 -3.38 1.31 5.23
CA PHE A 9 -2.44 1.78 4.21
C PHE A 9 -1.09 2.23 4.79
N SER A 10 -1.07 2.92 5.92
CA SER A 10 0.17 3.31 6.60
C SER A 10 0.96 2.10 7.06
N SER A 11 0.30 1.05 7.55
CA SER A 11 0.97 -0.20 7.92
C SER A 11 1.59 -0.89 6.70
N LEU A 12 0.88 -0.93 5.56
CA LEU A 12 1.40 -1.49 4.32
C LEU A 12 2.60 -0.68 3.82
N GLN A 13 2.46 0.64 3.79
CA GLN A 13 3.51 1.56 3.36
C GLN A 13 4.78 1.41 4.20
N ALA A 14 4.64 1.28 5.52
CA ALA A 14 5.78 1.04 6.42
C ALA A 14 6.53 -0.25 6.07
N HIS A 15 5.81 -1.36 5.86
CA HIS A 15 6.42 -2.61 5.44
C HIS A 15 7.09 -2.54 4.07
N ILE A 16 6.49 -1.83 3.11
CA ILE A 16 7.11 -1.60 1.79
C ILE A 16 8.41 -0.82 1.95
N ASN A 17 8.42 0.23 2.77
CA ASN A 17 9.62 1.01 3.04
C ASN A 17 10.72 0.17 3.68
N ASP A 18 10.37 -0.70 4.63
CA ASP A 18 11.32 -1.64 5.26
C ASP A 18 11.89 -2.63 4.23
N CYS A 19 11.04 -3.20 3.37
CA CYS A 19 11.48 -4.08 2.29
C CYS A 19 12.41 -3.36 1.30
N LEU A 20 12.08 -2.12 0.91
CA LEU A 20 12.93 -1.32 0.02
C LEU A 20 14.26 -0.94 0.67
N ALA A 21 14.28 -0.72 1.99
CA ALA A 21 15.51 -0.46 2.72
C ALA A 21 16.46 -1.67 2.69
N LEU A 22 15.92 -2.90 2.71
CA LEU A 22 16.71 -4.13 2.51
C LEU A 22 17.22 -4.26 1.06
N MET A 23 16.49 -3.71 0.09
CA MET A 23 16.83 -3.73 -1.34
C MET A 23 17.61 -2.47 -1.79
N LYS A 24 18.19 -1.72 -0.86
CA LYS A 24 18.79 -0.40 -1.11
C LYS A 24 19.88 -0.41 -2.18
N ASP A 25 20.70 -1.46 -2.23
CA ASP A 25 21.76 -1.58 -3.24
C ASP A 25 21.17 -1.76 -4.64
N GLU A 26 20.13 -2.57 -4.76
CA GLU A 26 19.37 -2.80 -6.00
C GLU A 26 18.61 -1.53 -6.41
N MET A 27 18.11 -0.73 -5.46
CA MET A 27 17.44 0.55 -5.71
C MET A 27 18.40 1.64 -6.25
N ASN A 28 19.66 1.61 -5.78
CA ASN A 28 20.71 2.54 -6.20
C ASN A 28 21.27 2.17 -7.57
N ASN A 29 21.47 0.87 -7.78
CA ASN A 29 22.05 0.27 -8.98
C ASN A 29 21.12 -0.82 -9.54
N PRO A 30 19.95 -0.45 -10.08
CA PRO A 30 18.99 -1.43 -10.55
C PRO A 30 19.46 -2.07 -11.85
N VAL A 31 19.09 -3.34 -12.05
CA VAL A 31 19.30 -4.03 -13.32
C VAL A 31 18.50 -3.31 -14.40
N LEU A 32 19.19 -2.77 -15.40
CA LEU A 32 18.59 -1.98 -16.49
C LEU A 32 18.20 -2.84 -17.69
N THR A 33 17.95 -4.13 -17.46
CA THR A 33 17.54 -5.07 -18.50
C THR A 33 16.38 -5.92 -17.99
N MET A 34 15.40 -6.13 -18.85
CA MET A 34 14.27 -7.03 -18.61
C MET A 34 14.05 -7.86 -19.86
N ASN A 35 14.04 -9.19 -19.73
CA ASN A 35 13.87 -10.12 -20.85
C ASN A 35 14.87 -9.89 -22.00
N GLY A 36 16.08 -9.41 -21.70
CA GLY A 36 17.11 -9.10 -22.69
C GLY A 36 17.04 -7.69 -23.28
N GLU A 37 15.97 -6.94 -23.03
CA GLU A 37 15.80 -5.57 -23.53
C GLU A 37 16.19 -4.53 -22.47
N PRO A 38 16.82 -3.40 -22.88
CA PRO A 38 17.15 -2.32 -21.97
C PRO A 38 15.89 -1.61 -21.48
N ILE A 39 15.83 -1.31 -20.18
CA ILE A 39 14.75 -0.54 -19.55
C ILE A 39 15.31 0.72 -18.88
N SER A 40 14.43 1.71 -18.68
CA SER A 40 14.83 2.93 -17.97
C SER A 40 15.12 2.65 -16.50
N LYS A 41 15.98 3.49 -15.88
CA LYS A 41 16.22 3.43 -14.43
C LYS A 41 14.94 3.61 -13.61
N THR A 42 13.99 4.40 -14.12
CA THR A 42 12.69 4.60 -13.50
C THR A 42 11.85 3.34 -13.53
N GLU A 43 11.75 2.65 -14.69
CA GLU A 43 11.04 1.36 -14.78
C GLU A 43 11.66 0.31 -13.88
N ALA A 44 12.98 0.19 -13.87
CA ALA A 44 13.66 -0.80 -13.04
C ALA A 44 13.38 -0.57 -11.54
N ARG A 45 13.31 0.68 -11.10
CA ARG A 45 12.87 1.05 -9.74
C ARG A 45 11.39 0.79 -9.50
N MET A 46 10.53 0.98 -10.50
CA MET A 46 9.10 0.68 -10.39
C MET A 46 8.87 -0.82 -10.20
N GLN A 47 9.63 -1.67 -10.88
CA GLN A 47 9.58 -3.13 -10.70
C GLN A 47 10.05 -3.55 -9.30
N LEU A 48 11.08 -2.89 -8.76
CA LEU A 48 11.51 -3.10 -7.38
C LEU A 48 10.40 -2.75 -6.39
N LEU A 49 9.72 -1.62 -6.60
CA LEU A 49 8.58 -1.19 -5.79
C LEU A 49 7.41 -2.17 -5.89
N GLU A 50 7.06 -2.63 -7.10
CA GLU A 50 5.99 -3.59 -7.33
C GLU A 50 6.27 -4.92 -6.61
N ARG A 51 7.50 -5.42 -6.72
CA ARG A 51 7.94 -6.62 -6.00
C ARG A 51 7.89 -6.45 -4.49
N ALA A 52 8.37 -5.31 -3.97
CA ALA A 52 8.28 -5.01 -2.53
C ALA A 52 6.82 -4.94 -2.06
N ALA A 53 5.94 -4.30 -2.83
CA ALA A 53 4.51 -4.25 -2.56
C ALA A 53 3.92 -5.66 -2.51
N HIS A 54 4.20 -6.50 -3.51
CA HIS A 54 3.66 -7.87 -3.58
C HIS A 54 4.06 -8.72 -2.37
N VAL A 55 5.32 -8.64 -1.94
CA VAL A 55 5.79 -9.30 -0.71
C VAL A 55 5.04 -8.79 0.52
N CYS A 56 4.83 -7.47 0.61
CA CYS A 56 4.16 -6.83 1.72
C CYS A 56 2.65 -7.01 1.73
N MET A 57 2.00 -7.40 0.62
CA MET A 57 0.56 -7.71 0.60
C MET A 57 0.21 -8.80 1.63
N THR A 58 1.12 -9.74 1.91
CA THR A 58 0.93 -10.76 2.95
C THR A 58 0.79 -10.18 4.36
N LYS A 59 1.21 -8.93 4.58
CA LYS A 59 1.09 -8.22 5.87
C LYS A 59 -0.29 -7.60 6.06
N ILE A 60 -1.09 -7.49 4.99
CA ILE A 60 -2.50 -7.13 5.10
C ILE A 60 -3.26 -8.31 5.70
N THR A 61 -3.49 -8.26 7.01
CA THR A 61 -4.20 -9.33 7.72
C THR A 61 -5.70 -9.28 7.43
N GLN A 62 -6.37 -10.44 7.49
CA GLN A 62 -7.83 -10.53 7.39
C GLN A 62 -8.54 -9.60 8.38
N ARG A 63 -7.99 -9.46 9.60
CA ARG A 63 -8.52 -8.56 10.63
C ARG A 63 -8.49 -7.09 10.22
N MET A 64 -7.45 -6.66 9.50
CA MET A 64 -7.36 -5.28 8.99
C MET A 64 -8.40 -5.04 7.90
N VAL A 65 -8.55 -5.99 6.97
CA VAL A 65 -9.56 -5.93 5.90
C VAL A 65 -10.97 -5.89 6.46
N GLN A 66 -11.28 -6.69 7.47
CA GLN A 66 -12.61 -6.68 8.12
C GLN A 66 -12.90 -5.34 8.80
N LYS A 67 -11.91 -4.72 9.46
CA LYS A 67 -12.09 -3.39 10.06
C LYS A 67 -12.33 -2.32 9.00
N LEU A 68 -11.61 -2.40 7.88
CA LEU A 68 -11.78 -1.54 6.73
C LEU A 68 -13.20 -1.67 6.15
N GLU A 69 -13.65 -2.91 5.92
CA GLU A 69 -14.97 -3.22 5.38
C GLU A 69 -16.11 -2.68 6.25
N VAL A 70 -16.02 -2.91 7.57
CA VAL A 70 -16.99 -2.35 8.53
C VAL A 70 -17.00 -0.82 8.51
N HIS A 71 -15.82 -0.20 8.41
CA HIS A 71 -15.71 1.25 8.34
C HIS A 71 -16.36 1.80 7.06
N VAL A 72 -16.01 1.25 5.90
CA VAL A 72 -16.57 1.64 4.59
C VAL A 72 -18.08 1.40 4.56
N SER A 73 -18.56 0.28 5.09
CA SER A 73 -20.00 -0.03 5.17
C SER A 73 -20.78 1.03 5.95
N LYS A 74 -20.23 1.52 7.06
CA LYS A 74 -20.84 2.60 7.86
C LYS A 74 -20.92 3.91 7.07
N PHE A 75 -19.84 4.27 6.39
CA PHE A 75 -19.79 5.48 5.55
C PHE A 75 -20.80 5.42 4.39
N VAL A 76 -20.85 4.29 3.67
CA VAL A 76 -21.83 4.08 2.60
C VAL A 76 -23.25 4.17 3.14
N SER A 77 -23.52 3.53 4.29
CA SER A 77 -24.85 3.57 4.91
C SER A 77 -25.26 4.98 5.35
N ALA A 78 -24.32 5.77 5.89
CA ALA A 78 -24.54 7.17 6.25
C ALA A 78 -24.84 8.03 5.02
N ALA A 79 -24.07 7.85 3.94
CA ALA A 79 -24.28 8.54 2.68
C ALA A 79 -25.65 8.23 2.05
N VAL A 80 -26.09 6.96 2.07
CA VAL A 80 -27.43 6.55 1.61
C VAL A 80 -28.53 7.24 2.42
N ARG A 81 -28.29 7.49 3.71
CA ARG A 81 -29.23 8.21 4.59
C ARG A 81 -29.09 9.73 4.53
N MET A 82 -28.22 10.26 3.66
CA MET A 82 -27.91 11.70 3.56
C MET A 82 -27.47 12.29 4.91
N GLU A 83 -26.81 11.50 5.74
CA GLU A 83 -26.21 11.97 7.00
C GLU A 83 -24.99 12.84 6.69
N ASP A 84 -24.82 13.92 7.45
CA ASP A 84 -23.65 14.79 7.31
C ASP A 84 -22.36 14.01 7.58
N MET A 85 -21.37 14.16 6.69
CA MET A 85 -20.05 13.59 6.90
C MET A 85 -19.32 14.34 8.03
N VAL A 86 -19.13 13.66 9.16
CA VAL A 86 -18.31 14.17 10.26
C VAL A 86 -16.89 13.63 10.12
N TYR A 87 -15.95 14.50 9.70
CA TYR A 87 -14.52 14.17 9.68
C TYR A 87 -13.91 14.34 11.06
N GLY A 88 -13.49 13.23 11.67
CA GLY A 88 -12.67 13.22 12.88
C GLY A 88 -13.43 13.57 14.17
N ALA A 89 -13.23 12.72 15.17
CA ALA A 89 -13.49 13.00 16.58
C ALA A 89 -12.22 12.68 17.39
#